data_AF-A0A3R6YY79-F1
#
_entry.id   AF-A0A3R6YY79-F1
#
_cell.length_a   1.000
_cell.length_b   1.000
_cell.length_c   1.000
_cell.angle_alpha   90.00
_cell.angle_beta   90.00
_cell.angle_gamma   90.00
#
_symmetry.space_group_name_H-M   'P 1'
#
loop_
_entity.id
_entity.type
_entity.pdbx_description
1 polymer ?
#
loop_
_entity_poly.entity_id
_entity_poly.type
_entity_poly.pdbx_seq_one_letter_code
_entity_poly.pdbx_strand_id
1 'polypeptide(L)'
;HHAKTVYFNGLWKDFLTKASAIVGAMALYQSYNLLKTAKFVFRFGIVYEVLSVAIVVLNLLFLHRATSNPLLVFKALFALSVVQLAWFGMNTYNLIQYQLQGDLNHDQLPLGAMGFLVTWAADRYMLRNEDIAERATTEVRDLKKKLK
;
A
#
# COMPACT_ATOMS: atom_id res chain seq x y z
N HIS A 1 16.66 -2.10 24.50
CA HIS A 1 16.47 -1.46 23.18
C HIS A 1 15.68 -2.35 22.22
N HIS A 2 16.10 -3.61 22.01
CA HIS A 2 15.43 -4.59 21.15
C HIS A 2 13.90 -4.71 21.33
N ALA A 3 13.43 -4.93 22.56
CA ALA A 3 11.99 -5.07 22.84
C ALA A 3 11.17 -3.82 22.46
N LYS A 4 11.77 -2.63 22.55
CA LYS A 4 11.11 -1.38 22.13
C LYS A 4 11.02 -1.29 20.60
N THR A 5 12.06 -1.73 19.88
CA THR A 5 12.08 -1.76 18.41
C THR A 5 11.04 -2.73 17.85
N VAL A 6 10.94 -3.94 18.42
CA VAL A 6 9.92 -4.94 18.03
C VAL A 6 8.51 -4.43 18.31
N TYR A 7 8.29 -3.85 19.50
CA TYR A 7 6.97 -3.28 19.85
C TYR A 7 6.56 -2.14 18.89
N PHE A 8 7.49 -1.24 18.57
CA PHE A 8 7.23 -0.12 17.66
C PHE A 8 6.96 -0.60 16.23
N ASN A 9 7.69 -1.60 15.75
CA ASN A 9 7.46 -2.22 14.44
C ASN A 9 6.10 -2.92 14.37
N GLY A 10 5.71 -3.63 15.43
CA GLY A 10 4.37 -4.22 15.54
C GLY A 10 3.26 -3.18 15.47
N LEU A 11 3.41 -2.04 16.17
CA LEU A 11 2.47 -0.91 16.09
C LEU A 11 2.37 -0.34 14.67
N TRP A 12 3.49 -0.15 13.99
CA TRP A 12 3.50 0.34 12.61
C TRP A 12 2.83 -0.64 11.65
N LYS A 13 3.09 -1.93 11.81
CA LYS A 13 2.45 -2.96 11.00
C LYS A 13 0.93 -2.97 11.19
N ASP A 14 0.44 -2.89 12.43
CA ASP A 14 -0.98 -2.82 12.73
C ASP A 14 -1.62 -1.53 12.17
N PHE A 15 -0.95 -0.39 12.34
CA PHE A 15 -1.39 0.88 11.76
C PHE A 15 -1.50 0.81 10.24
N LEU A 16 -0.48 0.31 9.55
CA LEU A 16 -0.46 0.17 8.09
C LEU A 16 -1.51 -0.82 7.58
N THR A 17 -1.77 -1.87 8.33
CA THR A 17 -2.84 -2.84 8.03
C THR A 17 -4.21 -2.18 8.09
N LYS A 18 -4.48 -1.43 9.16
CA LYS A 18 -5.74 -0.68 9.33
C LYS A 18 -5.89 0.42 8.28
N ALA A 19 -4.81 1.16 7.99
CA ALA A 19 -4.79 2.17 6.94
C ALA A 19 -5.10 1.55 5.57
N SER A 20 -4.49 0.40 5.25
CA SER A 20 -4.77 -0.33 4.01
C SER A 20 -6.22 -0.80 3.93
N ALA A 21 -6.79 -1.29 5.04
CA ALA A 21 -8.19 -1.67 5.10
C ALA A 21 -9.14 -0.48 4.85
N ILE A 22 -8.85 0.69 5.43
CA ILE A 22 -9.62 1.92 5.19
C ILE A 22 -9.53 2.36 3.73
N VAL A 23 -8.33 2.33 3.13
CA VAL A 23 -8.13 2.65 1.71
C VAL A 23 -8.92 1.70 0.82
N GLY A 24 -8.89 0.40 1.11
CA GLY A 24 -9.67 -0.61 0.39
C GLY A 24 -11.17 -0.38 0.52
N ALA A 25 -11.66 -0.09 1.74
CA ALA A 25 -13.07 0.21 1.98
C ALA A 25 -13.54 1.46 1.22
N MET A 26 -12.71 2.52 1.21
CA MET A 26 -13.00 3.74 0.47
C MET A 26 -13.06 3.48 -1.05
N ALA A 27 -12.11 2.75 -1.60
CA ALA A 27 -12.09 2.40 -3.03
C ALA A 27 -13.30 1.54 -3.44
N LEU A 28 -13.69 0.58 -2.59
CA LEU A 28 -14.91 -0.22 -2.81
C LEU A 28 -16.18 0.63 -2.74
N TYR A 29 -16.27 1.52 -1.76
CA TYR A 29 -17.40 2.44 -1.64
C TYR A 29 -17.51 3.36 -2.87
N GLN A 30 -16.38 3.90 -3.33
CA GLN A 30 -16.32 4.77 -4.50
C GLN A 30 -16.68 4.02 -5.79
N SER A 31 -16.18 2.78 -5.95
CA SER A 31 -16.59 1.87 -7.03
C SER A 31 -18.11 1.70 -7.04
N TYR A 32 -18.69 1.35 -5.88
CA TYR A 32 -20.13 1.12 -5.74
C TYR A 32 -20.94 2.39 -6.04
N ASN A 33 -20.52 3.54 -5.53
CA ASN A 33 -21.21 4.80 -5.76
C ASN A 33 -21.18 5.21 -7.23
N LEU A 34 -20.04 5.04 -7.92
CA LEU A 34 -19.93 5.26 -9.36
C LEU A 34 -20.87 4.34 -10.14
N LEU A 35 -20.92 3.07 -9.77
CA LEU A 35 -21.76 2.07 -10.41
C LEU A 35 -23.24 2.39 -10.23
N LYS A 36 -23.66 2.77 -9.02
CA LYS A 36 -25.02 3.22 -8.71
C LYS A 36 -25.40 4.47 -9.50
N THR A 37 -24.53 5.49 -9.51
CA THR A 37 -24.76 6.76 -10.21
C THR A 37 -24.83 6.56 -11.73
N ALA A 38 -24.06 5.60 -12.25
CA ALA A 38 -24.08 5.22 -13.66
C ALA A 38 -25.23 4.27 -14.03
N LYS A 39 -26.21 4.00 -13.15
CA LYS A 39 -27.27 2.99 -13.36
C LYS A 39 -26.72 1.62 -13.76
N PHE A 40 -25.62 1.20 -13.13
CA PHE A 40 -24.91 -0.05 -13.38
C PHE A 40 -24.27 -0.17 -14.78
N VAL A 41 -24.09 0.96 -15.48
CA VAL A 41 -23.31 1.02 -16.72
C VAL A 41 -21.83 1.09 -16.40
N PHE A 42 -21.02 0.31 -17.15
CA PHE A 42 -19.58 0.30 -17.01
C PHE A 42 -18.95 1.66 -17.33
N ARG A 43 -18.03 2.11 -16.48
CA ARG A 43 -17.25 3.34 -16.65
C ARG A 43 -15.79 3.07 -16.33
N PHE A 44 -14.89 3.70 -17.07
CA PHE A 44 -13.44 3.58 -16.84
C PHE A 44 -13.02 4.01 -15.42
N GLY A 45 -13.73 4.95 -14.79
CA GLY A 45 -13.53 5.30 -13.38
C GLY A 45 -13.71 4.14 -12.40
N ILE A 46 -14.48 3.09 -12.73
CA ILE A 46 -14.59 1.88 -11.91
C ILE A 46 -13.30 1.06 -12.00
N VAL A 47 -12.67 0.97 -13.18
CA VAL A 47 -11.40 0.26 -13.37
C VAL A 47 -10.31 0.88 -12.50
N TYR A 48 -10.31 2.21 -12.39
CA TYR A 48 -9.40 2.94 -11.54
C TYR A 48 -9.54 2.57 -10.05
N GLU A 49 -10.76 2.40 -9.57
CA GLU A 49 -11.00 1.97 -8.18
C GLU A 49 -10.70 0.49 -7.96
N VAL A 50 -11.00 -0.37 -8.93
CA VAL A 50 -10.59 -1.79 -8.90
C VAL A 50 -9.07 -1.90 -8.83
N LEU A 51 -8.34 -1.04 -9.54
CA LEU A 51 -6.89 -0.94 -9.44
C LEU A 51 -6.44 -0.53 -8.03
N SER A 52 -7.10 0.44 -7.39
CA SER A 52 -6.85 0.77 -5.97
C SER A 52 -7.01 -0.44 -5.06
N VAL A 53 -8.10 -1.20 -5.21
CA VAL A 53 -8.37 -2.40 -4.40
C VAL A 53 -7.31 -3.48 -4.63
N ALA A 54 -6.91 -3.71 -5.89
CA ALA A 54 -5.86 -4.67 -6.22
C ALA A 54 -4.52 -4.27 -5.57
N ILE A 55 -4.17 -2.98 -5.61
CA ILE A 55 -2.98 -2.45 -4.93
C ILE A 55 -3.08 -2.69 -3.42
N VAL A 56 -4.23 -2.43 -2.79
CA VAL A 56 -4.42 -2.67 -1.34
C VAL A 56 -4.21 -4.14 -0.97
N VAL A 57 -4.79 -5.06 -1.74
CA VAL A 57 -4.65 -6.50 -1.47
C VAL A 57 -3.19 -6.93 -1.59
N LEU A 58 -2.51 -6.53 -2.65
CA LEU A 58 -1.09 -6.83 -2.83
C LEU A 58 -0.24 -6.16 -1.74
N ASN A 59 -0.62 -4.96 -1.27
CA ASN A 59 0.10 -4.22 -0.25
C ASN A 59 0.01 -4.92 1.11
N LEU A 60 -1.15 -5.51 1.44
CA LEU A 60 -1.29 -6.37 2.61
C LEU A 60 -0.45 -7.65 2.47
N LEU A 61 -0.42 -8.28 1.30
CA LEU A 61 0.43 -9.46 1.07
C LEU A 61 1.93 -9.12 1.24
N PHE A 62 2.35 -7.95 0.78
CA PHE A 62 3.70 -7.43 0.96
C PHE A 62 4.00 -7.15 2.44
N LEU A 63 3.13 -6.43 3.14
CA LEU A 63 3.28 -6.05 4.55
C LEU A 63 3.36 -7.27 5.48
N HIS A 64 2.55 -8.29 5.22
CA HIS A 64 2.55 -9.52 6.00
C HIS A 64 3.61 -10.54 5.56
N ARG A 65 4.37 -10.25 4.49
CA ARG A 65 5.30 -11.19 3.84
C ARG A 65 4.64 -12.55 3.59
N ALA A 66 3.36 -12.55 3.22
CA ALA A 66 2.53 -13.76 3.12
C ALA A 66 2.86 -14.63 1.89
N THR A 67 3.80 -14.19 1.05
CA THR A 67 4.19 -14.87 -0.19
C THR A 67 5.65 -15.31 -0.13
N SER A 68 5.95 -16.47 -0.71
CA SER A 68 7.31 -17.04 -0.77
C SER A 68 8.34 -16.13 -1.46
N ASN A 69 7.89 -15.19 -2.29
CA ASN A 69 8.75 -14.22 -2.97
C ASN A 69 8.23 -12.78 -2.80
N PRO A 70 8.62 -12.07 -1.73
CA PRO A 70 8.15 -10.71 -1.47
C PRO A 70 8.64 -9.69 -2.52
N LEU A 71 9.73 -9.99 -3.23
CA LEU A 71 10.25 -9.12 -4.28
C LEU A 71 9.31 -9.04 -5.49
N LEU A 72 8.65 -10.15 -5.84
CA LEU A 72 7.67 -10.17 -6.93
C LEU A 72 6.44 -9.34 -6.58
N VAL A 73 5.94 -9.47 -5.35
CA VAL A 73 4.80 -8.67 -4.85
C VAL A 73 5.15 -7.18 -4.87
N PHE A 74 6.36 -6.81 -4.44
CA PHE A 74 6.84 -5.43 -4.54
C PHE A 74 6.87 -4.91 -5.98
N LYS A 75 7.40 -5.68 -6.94
CA LYS A 75 7.45 -5.25 -8.35
C LYS A 75 6.04 -5.07 -8.93
N ALA A 76 5.12 -5.98 -8.61
CA ALA A 76 3.73 -5.87 -9.05
C ALA A 76 3.06 -4.63 -8.45
N LEU A 77 3.22 -4.40 -7.15
CA LEU A 77 2.72 -3.19 -6.48
C LEU A 77 3.29 -1.92 -7.10
N PHE A 78 4.60 -1.88 -7.30
CA PHE A 78 5.27 -0.73 -7.89
C PHE A 78 4.72 -0.45 -9.28
N ALA A 79 4.63 -1.45 -10.15
CA ALA A 79 4.09 -1.30 -11.49
C ALA A 79 2.64 -0.78 -11.49
N LEU A 80 1.76 -1.38 -10.67
CA LEU A 80 0.36 -0.97 -10.58
C LEU A 80 0.21 0.45 -10.00
N SER A 81 1.03 0.80 -9.01
CA SER A 81 1.05 2.15 -8.43
C SER A 81 1.51 3.21 -9.44
N VAL A 82 2.53 2.90 -10.27
CA VAL A 82 2.98 3.78 -11.36
C VAL A 82 1.89 3.95 -12.41
N VAL A 83 1.21 2.86 -12.81
CA VAL A 83 0.08 2.93 -13.74
C VAL A 83 -1.04 3.81 -13.19
N GLN A 84 -1.38 3.65 -11.91
CA GLN A 84 -2.42 4.46 -11.27
C GLN A 84 -2.03 5.94 -11.21
N LEU A 85 -0.79 6.25 -10.82
CA LEU A 85 -0.29 7.63 -10.76
C LEU A 85 -0.18 8.28 -12.14
N ALA A 86 0.25 7.53 -13.16
CA ALA A 86 0.30 8.02 -14.53
C ALA A 86 -1.10 8.34 -15.06
N TRP A 87 -2.08 7.47 -14.79
CA TRP A 87 -3.47 7.72 -15.16
C TRP A 87 -4.01 8.96 -14.45
N PHE A 88 -3.81 9.07 -13.14
CA PHE A 88 -4.18 10.26 -12.37
C PHE A 88 -3.55 11.53 -12.94
N GLY A 89 -2.23 11.51 -13.14
CA GLY A 89 -1.46 12.65 -13.65
C GLY A 89 -1.91 13.08 -15.05
N MET A 90 -2.19 12.13 -15.95
CA MET A 90 -2.74 12.43 -17.28
C MET A 90 -4.11 13.11 -17.19
N ASN A 91 -4.98 12.62 -16.29
CA ASN A 91 -6.29 13.21 -16.08
C ASN A 91 -6.20 14.63 -15.51
N THR A 92 -5.34 14.84 -14.50
CA THR A 92 -5.07 16.15 -13.92
C THR A 92 -4.48 17.12 -14.95
N TYR A 93 -3.52 16.66 -15.75
CA TYR A 93 -2.91 17.48 -16.80
C TYR A 93 -3.93 17.92 -17.84
N ASN A 94 -4.78 17.01 -18.31
CA ASN A 94 -5.83 17.33 -19.27
C ASN A 94 -6.85 18.33 -18.72
N LEU A 95 -7.20 18.19 -17.44
CA LEU A 95 -8.10 19.12 -16.77
C LEU A 95 -7.49 20.53 -16.65
N ILE A 96 -6.21 20.63 -16.28
CA ILE A 96 -5.54 21.93 -16.10
C ILE A 96 -5.26 22.62 -17.44
N GLN A 97 -4.76 21.88 -18.44
CA GLN A 97 -4.29 22.47 -19.70
C GLN A 97 -5.40 22.62 -20.74
N TYR A 98 -6.29 21.63 -20.85
CA TYR A 98 -7.30 21.59 -21.90
C TYR A 98 -8.72 21.81 -21.38
N GLN A 99 -8.91 21.95 -20.06
CA GLN A 99 -10.23 22.01 -19.41
C GLN A 99 -11.15 20.84 -19.81
N LEU A 100 -10.56 19.72 -20.21
CA LEU A 100 -11.28 18.51 -20.59
C LEU A 100 -11.51 17.68 -19.33
N GLN A 101 -12.78 17.46 -19.01
CA GLN A 101 -13.18 16.57 -17.93
C GLN A 101 -12.92 15.13 -18.39
N GLY A 102 -11.90 14.49 -17.82
CA GLY A 102 -11.55 13.10 -18.13
C GLY A 102 -12.48 12.10 -17.43
N ASP A 103 -12.10 10.82 -17.48
CA ASP A 103 -12.90 9.73 -16.91
C ASP A 103 -12.91 9.67 -15.38
N LEU A 104 -12.09 10.49 -14.71
CA LEU A 104 -11.99 10.55 -13.26
C LEU A 104 -12.75 11.75 -12.74
N ASN A 105 -13.49 11.54 -11.64
CA ASN A 105 -14.11 12.65 -10.93
C ASN A 105 -13.04 13.51 -10.24
N HIS A 106 -13.36 14.78 -10.00
CA HIS A 106 -12.41 15.72 -9.38
C HIS A 106 -11.93 15.28 -8.00
N ASP A 107 -12.76 14.52 -7.28
CA ASP A 107 -12.47 14.03 -5.93
C ASP A 107 -11.81 12.63 -5.90
N GLN A 108 -11.54 12.01 -7.07
CA GLN A 108 -10.89 10.71 -7.14
C GLN A 108 -9.38 10.83 -6.96
N LEU A 109 -8.89 10.36 -5.81
CA LEU A 109 -7.46 10.32 -5.49
C LEU A 109 -6.85 8.94 -5.78
N PRO A 110 -5.54 8.86 -6.10
CA PRO A 110 -4.82 7.59 -6.29
C PRO A 110 -4.53 6.91 -4.94
N LEU A 111 -5.58 6.59 -4.17
CA LEU A 111 -5.48 6.13 -2.79
C LEU A 111 -4.66 4.83 -2.66
N GLY A 112 -4.78 3.91 -3.63
CA GLY A 112 -3.98 2.68 -3.67
C GLY A 112 -2.48 2.98 -3.74
N ALA A 113 -2.06 3.79 -4.71
CA ALA A 113 -0.66 4.20 -4.87
C ALA A 113 -0.13 4.99 -3.67
N MET A 114 -0.93 5.90 -3.11
CA MET A 114 -0.56 6.65 -1.89
C MET A 114 -0.34 5.70 -0.71
N GLY A 115 -1.26 4.74 -0.49
CA GLY A 115 -1.15 3.73 0.56
C GLY A 115 0.10 2.85 0.40
N PHE A 116 0.41 2.44 -0.83
CA PHE A 116 1.62 1.68 -1.13
C PHE A 116 2.89 2.49 -0.84
N LEU A 117 2.97 3.76 -1.24
CA LEU A 117 4.16 4.60 -0.99
C LEU A 117 4.45 4.74 0.51
N VAL A 118 3.41 4.96 1.32
CA VAL A 118 3.54 5.02 2.79
C VAL A 118 4.02 3.69 3.35
N THR A 119 3.45 2.58 2.87
CA THR A 119 3.81 1.23 3.33
C THR A 119 5.24 0.87 2.95
N TRP A 120 5.67 1.23 1.73
CA TRP A 120 7.04 1.02 1.27
C TRP A 120 8.06 1.86 2.03
N ALA A 121 7.75 3.13 2.28
CA ALA A 121 8.61 4.00 3.09
C ALA A 121 8.75 3.43 4.51
N ALA A 122 7.64 3.04 5.14
CA ALA A 122 7.67 2.42 6.46
C ALA A 122 8.42 1.08 6.48
N ASP A 123 8.28 0.24 5.45
CA ASP A 123 9.05 -1.00 5.34
C ASP A 123 10.56 -0.75 5.32
N ARG A 124 11.00 0.23 4.51
CA ARG A 124 12.43 0.56 4.34
C ARG A 124 13.07 1.13 5.60
N TYR A 125 12.36 1.99 6.33
CA TYR A 125 12.94 2.74 7.45
C TYR A 125 12.63 2.14 8.83
N MET A 126 11.57 1.34 8.97
CA MET A 126 11.09 0.85 10.26
C MET A 126 11.09 -0.67 10.34
N LEU A 127 10.46 -1.38 9.39
CA LEU A 127 10.24 -2.83 9.50
C LEU A 127 11.47 -3.67 9.14
N ARG A 128 12.35 -3.21 8.23
CA ARG A 128 13.54 -3.97 7.82
C ARG A 128 14.64 -4.08 8.89
N ASN A 129 14.55 -3.29 9.96
CA ASN A 129 15.48 -3.34 11.09
C ASN A 129 15.19 -4.48 12.09
N GLU A 130 14.05 -5.16 11.97
CA GLU A 130 13.65 -6.24 12.87
C GLU A 130 14.50 -7.50 12.67
N ASP A 131 14.74 -7.92 11.42
CA ASP A 131 15.56 -9.10 11.09
C ASP A 131 17.02 -8.96 11.59
N ILE A 132 17.56 -7.73 11.58
CA ILE A 132 18.92 -7.42 12.07
C ILE A 132 18.93 -7.40 13.60
N ALA A 133 17.90 -6.80 14.21
CA ALA A 133 17.78 -6.73 15.66
C ALA A 133 17.57 -8.11 16.29
N GLU A 134 16.77 -8.98 15.65
CA GLU A 134 16.50 -10.33 16.12
C GLU A 134 17.77 -11.20 16.05
N ARG A 135 18.51 -11.15 14.94
CA ARG A 135 19.82 -11.83 14.80
C ARG A 135 20.83 -11.37 15.85
N ALA A 136 20.97 -10.07 16.05
CA ALA A 136 21.87 -9.52 17.07
C ALA A 136 21.48 -9.98 18.49
N THR A 137 20.18 -10.15 18.75
CA THR A 137 19.68 -10.57 20.07
C THR A 137 19.88 -12.07 20.30
N THR A 138 19.71 -12.90 19.27
CA THR A 138 20.10 -14.32 19.33
C THR A 138 21.61 -14.50 19.53
N GLU A 139 22.43 -13.73 18.82
CA GLU A 139 23.90 -13.78 18.96
C GLU A 139 24.37 -13.39 20.37
N VAL A 140 23.82 -12.31 20.94
CA VAL A 140 24.13 -11.88 22.32
C VAL A 140 23.66 -12.90 23.35
N ARG A 141 22.49 -13.52 23.14
CA ARG A 141 21.95 -14.57 24.03
C ARG A 141 22.81 -15.83 24.01
N ASP A 142 23.31 -16.23 22.84
CA ASP A 142 24.17 -17.40 22.69
C ASP A 142 25.58 -17.15 23.23
N LEU A 143 26.13 -15.94 23.06
CA LEU A 143 27.38 -15.52 23.71
C LEU A 143 27.26 -15.57 25.24
N LYS A 144 26.14 -15.07 25.80
CA LYS A 144 25.89 -15.10 27.25
C LYS A 144 25.74 -16.52 27.80
N LYS A 145 25.22 -17.47 27.00
CA LYS A 145 25.16 -18.89 27.37
C LYS A 145 26.51 -19.59 27.33
N LYS A 146 27.41 -19.20 26.41
CA LYS A 146 28.77 -19.77 26.31
C LYS A 146 29.74 -19.23 27.37
N LEU A 147 29.47 -18.04 27.90
CA LEU A 147 30.26 -17.39 28.97
C LEU A 147 29.87 -17.82 30.39
N LYS A 148 28.90 -18.73 30.54
CA LYS A 148 28.45 -19.28 31.82
C LYS A 148 28.79 -20.76 31.89
#